data_AF-A0A7L0MRK1-F1
#
_entry.id   AF-A0A7L0MRK1-F1
#
_cell.length_a   1.000
_cell.length_b   1.000
_cell.length_c   1.000
_cell.angle_alpha   90.00
_cell.angle_beta   90.00
_cell.angle_gamma   90.00
#
_symmetry.space_group_name_H-M   'P 1'
#
loop_
_entity.id
_entity.type
_entity.pdbx_description
1 polymer ?
#
loop_
_entity_poly.entity_id
_entity_poly.type
_entity_poly.pdbx_seq_one_letter_code
_entity_poly.pdbx_strand_id
1 'polypeptide(L)'
;QILAINRGENLKILTVKVNIPDGVKNEFCWWCVNERWRPKQFLKPELMRILRNSVEDAYKRLIYPLLCREFRSKLTSDAEKESVMMFGRNLRQLLLTSPVRGRTLMGVDPGYKHGCKLAIISPTSQILHTDVVYLHTGQGFREAEKIKRLLLQYNCSTVVIGNGTACRETEAYFADLIMKKYFAPLDVVYCIVSEAGASIYSVSPEASKEMPDLDPNLRSAVSIARRVQDPLAELVKIEPKHIGVGMYQHDVSQTLLKATLDSVVEECVSFVGVDINICSEILLRHIAGLNANRAKNIIEWREKNGPFINREQLKEVKGLGPKSFQQCAGFIRFNQEYIKTFCSNTKKEPGSHAFMTKAGGAQGKKKGKPVSYASQQPNPLDQTCIHPESYNIAMGFLSLIGGNANDIGKSDMQQKVNAVIQKEGLEGTAKRLNTTVHTLQLIIDGLTQPEGFDIRTDFDKPDFKRSIVCFEDLSVGAVLTGKVENATPFGVFVDIGVGKAGLIPVRSITEAKLSKVKKRKSLGLGPGERVEVRVLNVDIPRLRITLDLIRVL
;
A
#
# COMPACT_ATOMS: atom_id res chain seq x y z
N GLN A 1 3.19 -16.52 -17.45
CA GLN A 1 3.10 -17.23 -18.75
C GLN A 1 1.70 -17.78 -19.00
N ILE A 2 1.15 -18.63 -18.11
CA ILE A 2 -0.21 -19.19 -18.28
C ILE A 2 -1.29 -18.11 -18.53
N LEU A 3 -1.32 -17.03 -17.73
CA LEU A 3 -2.28 -15.94 -17.95
C LEU A 3 -2.13 -15.28 -19.33
N ALA A 4 -0.91 -15.10 -19.82
CA ALA A 4 -0.65 -14.55 -21.14
C ALA A 4 -1.11 -15.50 -22.27
N ILE A 5 -0.87 -16.81 -22.09
CA ILE A 5 -1.34 -17.86 -23.01
C ILE A 5 -2.88 -17.85 -23.07
N ASN A 6 -3.53 -17.84 -21.90
CA ASN A 6 -5.00 -17.80 -21.79
C ASN A 6 -5.57 -16.53 -22.43
N ARG A 7 -4.95 -15.36 -22.19
CA ARG A 7 -5.35 -14.11 -22.84
C ARG A 7 -5.21 -14.18 -24.36
N GLY A 8 -4.08 -14.70 -24.86
CA GLY A 8 -3.85 -14.87 -26.29
C GLY A 8 -4.86 -15.80 -26.95
N GLU A 9 -5.27 -16.86 -26.28
CA GLU A 9 -6.33 -17.76 -26.74
C GLU A 9 -7.72 -17.10 -26.70
N ASN A 10 -8.06 -16.39 -25.61
CA ASN A 10 -9.33 -15.65 -25.47
C ASN A 10 -9.49 -14.58 -26.56
N LEU A 11 -8.40 -13.90 -26.94
CA LEU A 11 -8.35 -12.95 -28.04
C LEU A 11 -8.29 -13.61 -29.42
N LYS A 12 -8.31 -14.94 -29.49
CA LYS A 12 -8.22 -15.75 -30.73
C LYS A 12 -6.93 -15.52 -31.52
N ILE A 13 -5.86 -15.10 -30.84
CA ILE A 13 -4.52 -14.90 -31.42
C ILE A 13 -3.72 -16.21 -31.36
N LEU A 14 -3.96 -17.03 -30.32
CA LEU A 14 -3.28 -18.31 -30.10
C LEU A 14 -4.29 -19.46 -30.09
N THR A 15 -3.83 -20.66 -30.42
CA THR A 15 -4.53 -21.92 -30.15
C THR A 15 -3.66 -22.76 -29.23
N VAL A 16 -4.21 -23.23 -28.10
CA VAL A 16 -3.43 -23.91 -27.07
C VAL A 16 -3.87 -25.36 -26.97
N LYS A 17 -2.91 -26.28 -27.08
CA LYS A 17 -3.14 -27.72 -26.96
C LYS A 17 -2.33 -28.28 -25.79
N VAL A 18 -2.97 -29.14 -25.00
CA VAL A 18 -2.29 -29.96 -23.99
C VAL A 18 -1.98 -31.29 -24.64
N ASN A 19 -0.69 -31.62 -24.78
CA ASN A 19 -0.27 -32.89 -25.35
C ASN A 19 0.07 -33.86 -24.20
N ILE A 20 -0.69 -34.95 -24.12
CA ILE A 20 -0.41 -36.04 -23.17
C ILE A 20 0.48 -37.05 -23.88
N PRO A 21 1.64 -37.43 -23.32
CA PRO A 21 2.53 -38.41 -23.95
C PRO A 21 1.82 -39.76 -24.19
N ASP A 22 2.07 -40.37 -25.34
CA ASP A 22 1.46 -41.66 -25.71
C ASP A 22 1.78 -42.77 -24.72
N GLY A 23 2.94 -42.71 -24.03
CA GLY A 23 3.27 -43.64 -22.95
C GLY A 23 2.21 -43.69 -21.85
N VAL A 24 1.70 -42.53 -21.42
CA VAL A 24 0.65 -42.43 -20.39
C VAL A 24 -0.67 -43.03 -20.90
N LYS A 25 -1.02 -42.76 -22.16
CA LYS A 25 -2.19 -43.39 -22.81
C LYS A 25 -2.04 -44.91 -22.80
N ASN A 26 -0.90 -45.41 -23.25
CA ASN A 26 -0.65 -46.83 -23.43
C ASN A 26 -0.66 -47.56 -22.09
N GLU A 27 -0.02 -47.03 -21.05
CA GLU A 27 -0.04 -47.58 -19.69
C GLU A 27 -1.45 -47.61 -19.11
N PHE A 28 -2.21 -46.52 -19.25
CA PHE A 28 -3.60 -46.46 -18.77
C PHE A 28 -4.49 -47.48 -19.48
N CYS A 29 -4.45 -47.52 -20.82
CA CYS A 29 -5.23 -48.47 -21.59
C CYS A 29 -4.83 -49.91 -21.30
N TRP A 30 -3.53 -50.18 -21.13
CA TRP A 30 -3.01 -51.48 -20.75
C TRP A 30 -3.54 -51.91 -19.38
N TRP A 31 -3.48 -51.04 -18.38
CA TRP A 31 -3.99 -51.32 -17.04
C TRP A 31 -5.50 -51.58 -17.05
N CYS A 32 -6.25 -50.78 -17.80
CA CYS A 32 -7.69 -50.97 -17.98
C CYS A 32 -8.04 -52.35 -18.54
N VAL A 33 -7.33 -52.79 -19.57
CA VAL A 33 -7.61 -54.07 -20.26
C VAL A 33 -7.08 -55.28 -19.48
N ASN A 34 -5.90 -55.17 -18.87
CA ASN A 34 -5.19 -56.32 -18.29
C ASN A 34 -5.38 -56.47 -16.78
N GLU A 35 -5.73 -55.41 -16.07
CA GLU A 35 -5.93 -55.43 -14.62
C GLU A 35 -7.38 -55.15 -14.24
N ARG A 36 -7.92 -54.00 -14.66
CA ARG A 36 -9.22 -53.52 -14.17
C ARG A 36 -10.42 -54.30 -14.72
N TRP A 37 -10.46 -54.51 -16.03
CA TRP A 37 -11.60 -55.12 -16.74
C TRP A 37 -11.23 -56.44 -17.42
N ARG A 38 -10.13 -57.07 -17.01
CA ARG A 38 -9.73 -58.37 -17.55
C ARG A 38 -10.80 -59.42 -17.25
N PRO A 39 -11.31 -60.14 -18.26
CA PRO A 39 -12.24 -61.24 -18.03
C PRO A 39 -11.58 -62.33 -17.17
N LYS A 40 -12.31 -62.83 -16.16
CA LYS A 40 -11.83 -63.91 -15.27
C LYS A 40 -11.85 -65.30 -15.93
N GLN A 41 -12.57 -65.45 -17.04
CA GLN A 41 -12.74 -66.70 -17.77
C GLN A 41 -11.87 -66.74 -19.03
N PHE A 42 -11.94 -67.84 -19.78
CA PHE A 42 -11.16 -68.05 -21.01
C PHE A 42 -11.26 -66.85 -21.98
N LEU A 43 -10.09 -66.34 -22.39
CA LEU A 43 -9.94 -65.12 -23.18
C LEU A 43 -10.30 -65.37 -24.64
N LYS A 44 -11.56 -65.16 -25.02
CA LYS A 44 -11.97 -65.15 -26.44
C LYS A 44 -11.34 -63.95 -27.17
N PRO A 45 -10.63 -64.14 -28.30
CA PRO A 45 -9.97 -63.05 -29.03
C PRO A 45 -10.93 -61.93 -29.47
N GLU A 46 -12.16 -62.26 -29.87
CA GLU A 46 -13.13 -61.27 -30.34
C GLU A 46 -13.57 -60.33 -29.20
N LEU A 47 -13.80 -60.90 -28.01
CA LEU A 47 -14.20 -60.14 -26.83
C LEU A 47 -13.07 -59.19 -26.39
N MET A 48 -11.81 -59.68 -26.40
CA MET A 48 -10.66 -58.85 -26.09
C MET A 48 -10.45 -57.72 -27.09
N ARG A 49 -10.76 -57.93 -28.37
CA ARG A 49 -10.74 -56.87 -29.39
C ARG A 49 -11.79 -55.80 -29.10
N ILE A 50 -13.02 -56.20 -28.79
CA ILE A 50 -14.10 -55.26 -28.42
C ILE A 50 -13.70 -54.46 -27.18
N LEU A 51 -13.15 -55.12 -26.15
CA LEU A 51 -12.71 -54.45 -24.93
C LEU A 51 -11.61 -53.42 -25.22
N ARG A 52 -10.56 -53.79 -25.98
CA ARG A 52 -9.47 -52.87 -26.35
C ARG A 52 -9.99 -51.66 -27.12
N ASN A 53 -10.81 -51.88 -28.14
CA ASN A 53 -11.40 -50.81 -28.94
C ASN A 53 -12.29 -49.89 -28.09
N SER A 54 -13.05 -50.46 -27.14
CA SER A 54 -13.92 -49.69 -26.24
C SER A 54 -13.10 -48.83 -25.28
N VAL A 55 -12.02 -49.36 -24.72
CA VAL A 55 -11.10 -48.61 -23.84
C VAL A 55 -10.40 -47.49 -24.61
N GLU A 56 -9.97 -47.75 -25.85
CA GLU A 56 -9.33 -46.74 -26.68
C GLU A 56 -10.29 -45.60 -27.09
N ASP A 57 -11.53 -45.93 -27.50
CA ASP A 57 -12.57 -44.91 -27.75
C ASP A 57 -12.85 -44.08 -26.49
N ALA A 58 -13.08 -44.76 -25.36
CA ALA A 58 -13.35 -44.10 -24.09
C ALA A 58 -12.19 -43.19 -23.68
N TYR A 59 -10.95 -43.62 -23.86
CA TYR A 59 -9.79 -42.77 -23.60
C TYR A 59 -9.80 -41.53 -24.48
N LYS A 60 -9.92 -41.71 -25.80
CA LYS A 60 -9.85 -40.61 -26.77
C LYS A 60 -10.99 -39.60 -26.60
N ARG A 61 -12.21 -40.07 -26.38
CA ARG A 61 -13.42 -39.24 -26.37
C ARG A 61 -13.75 -38.67 -24.99
N LEU A 62 -13.39 -39.35 -23.91
CA LEU A 62 -13.80 -38.97 -22.55
C LEU A 62 -12.60 -38.61 -21.66
N ILE A 63 -11.63 -39.52 -21.54
CA ILE A 63 -10.52 -39.35 -20.59
C ILE A 63 -9.57 -38.23 -21.05
N TYR A 64 -9.17 -38.22 -22.32
CA TYR A 64 -8.25 -37.22 -22.84
C TYR A 64 -8.81 -35.79 -22.74
N PRO A 65 -10.07 -35.49 -23.16
CA PRO A 65 -10.66 -34.17 -22.95
C PRO A 65 -10.81 -33.78 -21.47
N LEU A 66 -11.16 -34.74 -20.61
CA LEU A 66 -11.23 -34.51 -19.16
C LEU A 66 -9.87 -34.10 -18.61
N LEU A 67 -8.81 -34.87 -18.88
CA LEU A 67 -7.45 -34.59 -18.44
C LEU A 67 -6.99 -33.22 -18.96
N CYS A 68 -7.20 -32.93 -20.24
CA CYS A 68 -6.88 -31.62 -20.81
C CYS A 68 -7.57 -30.49 -20.04
N ARG A 69 -8.88 -30.61 -19.79
CA ARG A 69 -9.65 -29.61 -19.04
C ARG A 69 -9.15 -29.46 -17.59
N GLU A 70 -8.86 -30.57 -16.91
CA GLU A 70 -8.38 -30.55 -15.53
C GLU A 70 -7.00 -29.91 -15.41
N PHE A 71 -6.04 -30.29 -16.26
CA PHE A 71 -4.71 -29.68 -16.27
C PHE A 71 -4.79 -28.19 -16.60
N ARG A 72 -5.60 -27.79 -17.60
CA ARG A 72 -5.79 -26.37 -17.92
C ARG A 72 -6.42 -25.58 -16.78
N SER A 73 -7.44 -26.14 -16.14
CA SER A 73 -8.10 -25.52 -14.98
C SER A 73 -7.12 -25.36 -13.81
N LYS A 74 -6.37 -26.42 -13.49
CA LYS A 74 -5.35 -26.40 -12.43
C LYS A 74 -4.26 -25.36 -12.72
N LEU A 75 -3.66 -25.38 -13.91
CA LEU A 75 -2.61 -24.42 -14.30
C LEU A 75 -3.12 -22.98 -14.25
N THR A 76 -4.37 -22.74 -14.67
CA THR A 76 -4.98 -21.42 -14.60
C THR A 76 -5.18 -21.00 -13.15
N SER A 77 -5.78 -21.86 -12.32
CA SER A 77 -6.01 -21.57 -10.89
C SER A 77 -4.72 -21.30 -10.14
N ASP A 78 -3.68 -22.10 -10.38
CA ASP A 78 -2.37 -21.93 -9.72
C ASP A 78 -1.72 -20.61 -10.18
N ALA A 79 -1.80 -20.27 -11.47
CA ALA A 79 -1.28 -19.01 -12.00
C ALA A 79 -2.04 -17.78 -11.47
N GLU A 80 -3.37 -17.87 -11.36
CA GLU A 80 -4.19 -16.80 -10.77
C GLU A 80 -3.84 -16.59 -9.29
N LYS A 81 -3.75 -17.65 -8.49
CA LYS A 81 -3.40 -17.56 -7.06
C LYS A 81 -2.05 -16.89 -6.86
N GLU A 82 -1.01 -17.33 -7.57
CA GLU A 82 0.32 -16.72 -7.48
C GLU A 82 0.32 -15.25 -7.91
N SER A 83 -0.41 -14.92 -8.98
CA SER A 83 -0.50 -13.54 -9.47
C SER A 83 -1.21 -12.65 -8.46
N VAL A 84 -2.34 -13.09 -7.90
CA VAL A 84 -3.10 -12.35 -6.88
C VAL A 84 -2.27 -12.17 -5.60
N MET A 85 -1.50 -13.18 -5.18
CA MET A 85 -0.55 -13.03 -4.06
C MET A 85 0.53 -11.98 -4.36
N MET A 86 1.06 -11.93 -5.58
CA MET A 86 2.02 -10.89 -5.96
C MET A 86 1.38 -9.50 -5.97
N PHE A 87 0.16 -9.37 -6.50
CA PHE A 87 -0.58 -8.10 -6.48
C PHE A 87 -0.81 -7.60 -5.06
N GLY A 88 -1.15 -8.49 -4.13
CA GLY A 88 -1.27 -8.15 -2.71
C GLY A 88 0.05 -7.65 -2.11
N ARG A 89 1.18 -8.30 -2.42
CA ARG A 89 2.51 -7.84 -1.96
C ARG A 89 2.87 -6.46 -2.53
N ASN A 90 2.62 -6.24 -3.82
CA ASN A 90 2.88 -4.95 -4.48
C ASN A 90 2.03 -3.84 -3.87
N LEU A 91 0.74 -4.10 -3.62
CA LEU A 91 -0.14 -3.16 -2.96
C LEU A 91 0.34 -2.83 -1.55
N ARG A 92 0.72 -3.84 -0.76
CA ARG A 92 1.27 -3.65 0.59
C ARG A 92 2.50 -2.73 0.57
N GLN A 93 3.44 -2.96 -0.34
CA GLN A 93 4.64 -2.12 -0.46
C GLN A 93 4.28 -0.67 -0.79
N LEU A 94 3.31 -0.47 -1.69
CA LEU A 94 2.86 0.87 -2.07
C LEU A 94 2.16 1.59 -0.91
N LEU A 95 1.25 0.92 -0.20
CA LEU A 95 0.51 1.49 0.94
C LEU A 95 1.42 1.83 2.12
N LEU A 96 2.47 1.04 2.34
CA LEU A 96 3.43 1.25 3.43
C LEU A 96 4.61 2.13 3.07
N THR A 97 4.62 2.74 1.89
CA THR A 97 5.62 3.76 1.54
C THR A 97 5.62 4.87 2.60
N SER A 98 6.81 5.29 3.02
CA SER A 98 6.99 6.30 4.06
C SER A 98 6.34 7.63 3.65
N PRO A 99 5.49 8.22 4.51
CA PRO A 99 4.86 9.51 4.23
C PRO A 99 5.87 10.66 4.32
N VAL A 100 5.63 11.75 3.58
CA VAL A 100 6.40 13.00 3.64
C VAL A 100 5.53 14.09 4.26
N ARG A 101 5.51 14.14 5.59
CA ARG A 101 4.67 15.08 6.36
C ARG A 101 5.34 16.45 6.52
N GLY A 102 4.52 17.46 6.78
CA GLY A 102 5.01 18.79 7.16
C GLY A 102 5.54 19.66 6.01
N ARG A 103 5.34 19.26 4.75
CA ARG A 103 5.82 20.00 3.57
C ARG A 103 4.66 20.50 2.72
N THR A 104 4.81 21.69 2.16
CA THR A 104 3.97 22.17 1.06
C THR A 104 4.41 21.46 -0.23
N LEU A 105 3.48 20.80 -0.91
CA LEU A 105 3.77 20.01 -2.11
C LEU A 105 3.03 20.58 -3.33
N MET A 106 3.68 20.60 -4.49
CA MET A 106 3.04 20.87 -5.78
C MET A 106 2.87 19.56 -6.54
N GLY A 107 1.63 19.07 -6.65
CA GLY A 107 1.26 17.98 -7.54
C GLY A 107 1.16 18.45 -8.98
N VAL A 108 1.73 17.66 -9.89
CA VAL A 108 1.72 17.87 -11.33
C VAL A 108 1.16 16.60 -11.98
N ASP A 109 -0.01 16.73 -12.59
CA ASP A 109 -0.59 15.71 -13.46
C ASP A 109 -0.19 16.02 -14.91
N PRO A 110 0.76 15.29 -15.50
CA PRO A 110 1.33 15.63 -16.80
C PRO A 110 0.33 15.51 -17.95
N GLY A 111 0.49 16.36 -18.97
CA GLY A 111 -0.35 16.29 -20.16
C GLY A 111 0.17 17.13 -21.32
N TYR A 112 -0.09 16.65 -22.54
CA TYR A 112 0.25 17.35 -23.78
C TYR A 112 -0.82 18.40 -24.15
N LYS A 113 -1.85 17.99 -24.90
CA LYS A 113 -2.85 18.89 -25.50
C LYS A 113 -3.68 19.66 -24.47
N HIS A 114 -4.00 19.02 -23.36
CA HIS A 114 -4.84 19.61 -22.30
C HIS A 114 -4.03 20.28 -21.19
N GLY A 115 -2.72 20.49 -21.41
CA GLY A 115 -1.81 21.02 -20.40
C GLY A 115 -1.56 20.08 -19.22
N CYS A 116 -0.58 20.46 -18.40
CA CYS A 116 -0.27 19.83 -17.12
C CYS A 116 -1.13 20.50 -16.04
N LYS A 117 -1.79 19.71 -15.19
CA LYS A 117 -2.61 20.23 -14.09
C LYS A 117 -1.75 20.34 -12.85
N LEU A 118 -1.88 21.47 -12.16
CA LEU A 118 -1.13 21.79 -10.95
C LEU A 118 -2.07 21.87 -9.76
N ALA A 119 -1.60 21.36 -8.63
CA ALA A 119 -2.24 21.57 -7.34
C ALA A 119 -1.18 21.78 -6.26
N ILE A 120 -1.26 22.89 -5.52
CA ILE A 120 -0.41 23.14 -4.35
C ILE A 120 -1.21 22.80 -3.11
N ILE A 121 -0.68 21.90 -2.29
CA ILE A 121 -1.28 21.50 -1.02
C ILE A 121 -0.40 21.95 0.15
N SER A 122 -1.07 22.33 1.25
CA SER A 122 -0.43 22.71 2.50
C SER A 122 0.18 21.50 3.22
N PRO A 123 1.01 21.72 4.26
CA PRO A 123 1.48 20.67 5.16
C PRO A 123 0.36 19.84 5.84
N THR A 124 -0.88 20.36 5.84
CA THR A 124 -2.09 19.72 6.40
C THR A 124 -3.04 19.18 5.32
N SER A 125 -2.56 19.04 4.08
CA SER A 125 -3.32 18.54 2.92
C SER A 125 -4.44 19.45 2.41
N GLN A 126 -4.50 20.70 2.87
CA GLN A 126 -5.46 21.69 2.36
C GLN A 126 -5.02 22.16 0.98
N ILE A 127 -5.98 22.38 0.07
CA ILE A 127 -5.69 22.87 -1.27
C ILE A 127 -5.46 24.38 -1.18
N LEU A 128 -4.26 24.82 -1.52
CA LEU A 128 -3.86 26.23 -1.49
C LEU A 128 -4.05 26.91 -2.85
N HIS A 129 -3.79 26.18 -3.93
CA HIS A 129 -3.90 26.69 -5.29
C HIS A 129 -4.06 25.55 -6.29
N THR A 130 -4.76 25.81 -7.39
CA THR A 130 -4.87 24.88 -8.52
C THR A 130 -4.78 25.66 -9.83
N ASP A 131 -4.13 25.09 -10.83
CA ASP A 131 -3.92 25.77 -12.11
C ASP A 131 -3.67 24.78 -13.26
N VAL A 132 -3.64 25.27 -14.49
CA VAL A 132 -3.23 24.52 -15.69
C VAL A 132 -2.11 25.28 -16.39
N VAL A 133 -1.05 24.54 -16.75
CA VAL A 133 0.14 25.10 -17.42
C VAL A 133 0.46 24.29 -18.68
N TYR A 134 0.95 24.96 -19.73
CA TYR A 134 1.18 24.34 -21.04
C TYR A 134 2.67 24.25 -21.38
N LEU A 135 3.37 23.35 -20.68
CA LEU A 135 4.83 23.22 -20.75
C LEU A 135 5.35 22.84 -22.15
N HIS A 136 4.57 22.06 -22.91
CA HIS A 136 5.01 21.38 -24.14
C HIS A 136 4.61 22.10 -25.44
N THR A 137 4.06 23.32 -25.36
CA THR A 137 3.43 24.01 -26.51
C THR A 137 4.18 25.25 -27.00
N GLY A 138 5.47 25.38 -26.67
CA GLY A 138 6.31 26.53 -27.05
C GLY A 138 6.16 27.75 -26.13
N GLN A 139 5.29 27.70 -25.11
CA GLN A 139 5.13 28.74 -24.09
C GLN A 139 5.98 28.50 -22.83
N GLY A 140 6.96 27.60 -22.89
CA GLY A 140 7.71 27.11 -21.73
C GLY A 140 8.23 28.23 -20.82
N PHE A 141 8.90 29.25 -21.36
CA PHE A 141 9.45 30.32 -20.52
C PHE A 141 8.38 31.10 -19.71
N ARG A 142 7.22 31.39 -20.32
CA ARG A 142 6.11 32.08 -19.62
C ARG A 142 5.56 31.23 -18.49
N GLU A 143 5.41 29.92 -18.73
CA GLU A 143 4.95 28.97 -17.73
C GLU A 143 5.99 28.78 -16.61
N ALA A 144 7.29 28.79 -16.92
CA ALA A 144 8.36 28.74 -15.92
C ALA A 144 8.25 29.91 -14.91
N GLU A 145 7.99 31.12 -15.42
CA GLU A 145 7.86 32.31 -14.59
C GLU A 145 6.61 32.24 -13.70
N LYS A 146 5.49 31.74 -14.25
CA LYS A 146 4.27 31.49 -13.49
C LYS A 146 4.51 30.47 -12.36
N ILE A 147 5.13 29.34 -12.67
CA ILE A 147 5.48 28.29 -11.69
C ILE A 147 6.39 28.86 -10.61
N LYS A 148 7.42 29.63 -10.99
CA LYS A 148 8.33 30.26 -10.03
C LYS A 148 7.59 31.15 -9.03
N ARG A 149 6.67 32.01 -9.50
CA ARG A 149 5.85 32.86 -8.62
C ARG A 149 5.02 32.04 -7.64
N LEU A 150 4.37 30.98 -8.13
CA LEU A 150 3.56 30.09 -7.29
C LEU A 150 4.42 29.38 -6.22
N LEU A 151 5.57 28.81 -6.61
CA LEU A 151 6.46 28.14 -5.66
C LEU A 151 6.96 29.09 -4.57
N LEU A 152 7.34 30.33 -4.95
CA LEU A 152 7.77 31.36 -4.00
C LEU A 152 6.64 31.83 -3.08
N GLN A 153 5.45 32.08 -3.63
CA GLN A 153 4.29 32.55 -2.87
C GLN A 153 3.88 31.57 -1.78
N TYR A 154 3.91 30.27 -2.06
CA TYR A 154 3.48 29.23 -1.12
C TYR A 154 4.64 28.54 -0.39
N ASN A 155 5.88 29.04 -0.55
CA ASN A 155 7.09 28.43 0.01
C ASN A 155 7.18 26.91 -0.27
N CYS A 156 6.90 26.53 -1.52
CA CYS A 156 6.86 25.13 -1.95
C CYS A 156 8.19 24.72 -2.57
N SER A 157 8.91 23.82 -1.90
CA SER A 157 10.21 23.30 -2.33
C SER A 157 10.15 21.89 -2.92
N THR A 158 8.96 21.30 -3.04
CA THR A 158 8.81 19.91 -3.48
C THR A 158 7.73 19.78 -4.55
N VAL A 159 8.15 19.31 -5.72
CA VAL A 159 7.27 19.02 -6.87
C VAL A 159 7.04 17.51 -6.96
N VAL A 160 5.80 17.10 -7.17
CA VAL A 160 5.39 15.69 -7.27
C VAL A 160 4.78 15.47 -8.64
N ILE A 161 5.42 14.66 -9.47
CA ILE A 161 5.05 14.45 -10.87
C ILE A 161 4.39 13.08 -11.03
N GLY A 162 3.21 13.03 -11.65
CA GLY A 162 2.55 11.78 -12.05
C GLY A 162 3.36 11.01 -13.11
N ASN A 163 3.35 9.69 -13.06
CA ASN A 163 4.13 8.84 -13.95
C ASN A 163 3.44 8.44 -15.27
N GLY A 164 2.38 9.14 -15.69
CA GLY A 164 1.67 8.81 -16.90
C GLY A 164 2.10 9.58 -18.13
N THR A 165 1.11 9.99 -18.92
CA THR A 165 1.35 10.53 -20.26
C THR A 165 2.04 11.88 -20.18
N ALA A 166 3.13 12.08 -20.93
CA ALA A 166 3.98 13.28 -20.88
C ALA A 166 4.83 13.44 -19.60
N CYS A 167 4.95 12.37 -18.79
CA CYS A 167 5.75 12.40 -17.57
C CYS A 167 7.21 12.77 -17.84
N ARG A 168 7.86 12.17 -18.85
CA ARG A 168 9.29 12.40 -19.13
C ARG A 168 9.58 13.81 -19.57
N GLU A 169 8.74 14.35 -20.44
CA GLU A 169 8.85 15.70 -20.97
C GLU A 169 8.66 16.71 -19.83
N THR A 170 7.71 16.42 -18.93
CA THR A 170 7.46 17.23 -17.73
C THR A 170 8.60 17.13 -16.72
N GLU A 171 9.13 15.93 -16.50
CA GLU A 171 10.31 15.69 -15.66
C GLU A 171 11.51 16.46 -16.19
N ALA A 172 11.85 16.31 -17.48
CA ALA A 172 12.97 16.99 -18.12
C ALA A 172 12.86 18.52 -17.97
N TYR A 173 11.64 19.05 -18.14
CA TYR A 173 11.36 20.47 -17.96
C TYR A 173 11.64 20.95 -16.52
N PHE A 174 11.13 20.26 -15.51
CA PHE A 174 11.40 20.63 -14.11
C PHE A 174 12.87 20.41 -13.73
N ALA A 175 13.49 19.32 -14.17
CA ALA A 175 14.88 19.02 -13.91
C ALA A 175 15.81 20.11 -14.48
N ASP A 176 15.59 20.56 -15.72
CA ASP A 176 16.38 21.65 -16.34
C ASP A 176 16.29 22.94 -15.52
N LEU A 177 15.07 23.35 -15.12
CA LEU A 177 14.87 24.55 -14.31
C LEU A 177 15.51 24.45 -12.91
N ILE A 178 15.43 23.28 -12.29
CA ILE A 178 16.05 23.01 -10.97
C ILE A 178 17.57 23.07 -11.08
N MET A 179 18.17 22.40 -12.07
CA MET A 179 19.63 22.42 -12.30
C MET A 179 20.17 23.82 -12.58
N LYS A 180 19.41 24.63 -13.32
CA LYS A 180 19.72 26.05 -13.58
C LYS A 180 19.48 26.97 -12.38
N LYS A 181 19.05 26.44 -11.23
CA LYS A 181 18.68 27.19 -10.01
C LYS A 181 17.63 28.28 -10.29
N TYR A 182 16.73 28.04 -11.24
CA TYR A 182 15.74 29.04 -11.68
C TYR A 182 14.79 29.47 -10.55
N PHE A 183 14.52 28.56 -9.61
CA PHE A 183 13.61 28.75 -8.47
C PHE A 183 14.27 29.35 -7.22
N ALA A 184 15.51 29.82 -7.30
CA ALA A 184 16.16 30.48 -6.16
C ALA A 184 15.30 31.62 -5.58
N PRO A 185 15.26 31.81 -4.23
CA PRO A 185 16.10 31.15 -3.23
C PRO A 185 15.65 29.74 -2.79
N LEU A 186 14.57 29.18 -3.35
CA LEU A 186 14.10 27.84 -2.97
C LEU A 186 15.01 26.74 -3.53
N ASP A 187 15.40 25.78 -2.68
CA ASP A 187 16.01 24.52 -3.11
C ASP A 187 14.90 23.54 -3.49
N VAL A 188 14.46 23.62 -4.75
CA VAL A 188 13.37 22.79 -5.26
C VAL A 188 13.90 21.40 -5.62
N VAL A 189 13.19 20.38 -5.15
CA VAL A 189 13.37 18.98 -5.55
C VAL A 189 12.09 18.44 -6.17
N TYR A 190 12.20 17.38 -6.96
CA TYR A 190 11.03 16.69 -7.50
C TYR A 190 11.06 15.19 -7.19
N CYS A 191 9.89 14.55 -7.19
CA CYS A 191 9.80 13.10 -7.20
C CYS A 191 8.70 12.65 -8.18
N ILE A 192 8.77 11.39 -8.60
CA ILE A 192 7.79 10.77 -9.49
C ILE A 192 6.94 9.79 -8.69
N VAL A 193 5.63 9.81 -8.90
CA VAL A 193 4.70 8.89 -8.25
C VAL A 193 3.74 8.26 -9.25
N SER A 194 3.24 7.08 -8.89
CA SER A 194 2.18 6.44 -9.64
C SER A 194 0.95 7.34 -9.70
N GLU A 195 0.43 7.62 -10.90
CA GLU A 195 -0.87 8.27 -11.09
C GLU A 195 -2.01 7.24 -11.26
N ALA A 196 -1.69 5.93 -11.20
CA ALA A 196 -2.68 4.87 -11.39
C ALA A 196 -3.89 5.07 -10.45
N GLY A 197 -5.09 5.08 -11.04
CA GLY A 197 -6.34 5.30 -10.33
C GLY A 197 -6.65 6.77 -9.98
N ALA A 198 -5.76 7.73 -10.21
CA ALA A 198 -6.01 9.15 -9.91
C ALA A 198 -7.14 9.75 -10.76
N SER A 199 -7.25 9.32 -12.02
CA SER A 199 -8.35 9.69 -12.91
C SER A 199 -9.68 9.03 -12.55
N ILE A 200 -9.63 7.84 -11.92
CA ILE A 200 -10.83 7.13 -11.44
C ILE A 200 -11.32 7.79 -10.14
N TYR A 201 -10.40 8.13 -9.26
CA TYR A 201 -10.70 8.89 -8.04
C TYR A 201 -11.32 10.25 -8.37
N SER A 202 -10.76 11.01 -9.32
CA SER A 202 -11.22 12.38 -9.56
C SER A 202 -12.69 12.51 -9.98
N VAL A 203 -13.23 11.50 -10.64
CA VAL A 203 -14.64 11.42 -11.03
C VAL A 203 -15.52 10.66 -10.03
N SER A 204 -14.94 10.21 -8.90
CA SER A 204 -15.69 9.43 -7.91
C SER A 204 -16.63 10.32 -7.07
N PRO A 205 -17.69 9.74 -6.49
CA PRO A 205 -18.56 10.44 -5.55
C PRO A 205 -17.79 10.98 -4.34
N GLU A 206 -16.78 10.24 -3.87
CA GLU A 206 -15.93 10.62 -2.74
C GLU A 206 -15.11 11.87 -3.06
N ALA A 207 -14.45 11.91 -4.23
CA ALA A 207 -13.70 13.10 -4.64
C ALA A 207 -14.62 14.30 -4.88
N SER A 208 -15.83 14.07 -5.41
CA SER A 208 -16.82 15.12 -5.59
C SER A 208 -17.35 15.67 -4.26
N LYS A 209 -17.44 14.83 -3.22
CA LYS A 209 -17.79 15.27 -1.86
C LYS A 209 -16.64 16.01 -1.19
N GLU A 210 -15.40 15.61 -1.43
CA GLU A 210 -14.20 16.20 -0.84
C GLU A 210 -13.82 17.54 -1.50
N MET A 211 -14.05 17.66 -2.82
CA MET A 211 -13.64 18.79 -3.66
C MET A 211 -14.77 19.19 -4.64
N PRO A 212 -15.93 19.66 -4.14
CA PRO A 212 -17.12 19.88 -4.96
C PRO A 212 -16.90 20.91 -6.07
N ASP A 213 -16.19 22.01 -5.78
CA ASP A 213 -16.02 23.14 -6.69
C ASP A 213 -14.84 22.98 -7.67
N LEU A 214 -14.12 21.85 -7.61
CA LEU A 214 -12.93 21.62 -8.41
C LEU A 214 -13.22 20.76 -9.64
N ASP A 215 -12.70 21.15 -10.81
CA ASP A 215 -12.76 20.35 -12.04
C ASP A 215 -12.11 18.97 -11.83
N PRO A 216 -12.69 17.88 -12.38
CA PRO A 216 -12.12 16.54 -12.24
C PRO A 216 -10.64 16.42 -12.64
N ASN A 217 -10.18 17.15 -13.66
CA ASN A 217 -8.77 17.07 -14.06
C ASN A 217 -7.83 17.69 -13.00
N LEU A 218 -8.27 18.72 -12.28
CA LEU A 218 -7.48 19.34 -11.22
C LEU A 218 -7.48 18.48 -9.94
N ARG A 219 -8.55 17.72 -9.68
CA ARG A 219 -8.61 16.76 -8.56
C ARG A 219 -7.54 15.67 -8.68
N SER A 220 -7.19 15.25 -9.89
CA SER A 220 -6.11 14.27 -10.12
C SER A 220 -4.75 14.81 -9.67
N ALA A 221 -4.43 16.08 -9.95
CA ALA A 221 -3.20 16.72 -9.45
C ALA A 221 -3.16 16.82 -7.91
N VAL A 222 -4.30 17.10 -7.27
CA VAL A 222 -4.41 17.07 -5.80
C VAL A 222 -4.10 15.67 -5.25
N SER A 223 -4.66 14.63 -5.87
CA SER A 223 -4.40 13.24 -5.45
C SER A 223 -2.92 12.87 -5.59
N ILE A 224 -2.28 13.26 -6.70
CA ILE A 224 -0.84 13.03 -6.93
C ILE A 224 0.01 13.63 -5.80
N ALA A 225 -0.26 14.88 -5.40
CA ALA A 225 0.46 15.50 -4.28
C ALA A 225 0.22 14.77 -2.95
N ARG A 226 -1.04 14.44 -2.64
CA ARG A 226 -1.42 13.78 -1.38
C ARG A 226 -0.86 12.37 -1.24
N ARG A 227 -0.62 11.66 -2.34
CA ARG A 227 0.04 10.34 -2.34
C ARG A 227 1.45 10.39 -1.76
N VAL A 228 2.19 11.48 -1.94
CA VAL A 228 3.53 11.63 -1.33
C VAL A 228 3.41 12.01 0.15
N GLN A 229 2.42 12.85 0.47
CA GLN A 229 2.22 13.31 1.84
C GLN A 229 1.82 12.17 2.77
N ASP A 230 0.86 11.33 2.37
CA ASP A 230 0.54 10.07 3.04
C ASP A 230 -0.03 9.04 2.04
N PRO A 231 0.80 8.11 1.52
CA PRO A 231 0.36 7.12 0.53
C PRO A 231 -0.82 6.29 0.98
N LEU A 232 -0.83 5.85 2.25
CA LEU A 232 -1.91 5.03 2.81
C LEU A 232 -3.22 5.81 2.82
N ALA A 233 -3.23 7.02 3.36
CA ALA A 233 -4.46 7.81 3.51
C ALA A 233 -5.09 8.22 2.17
N GLU A 234 -4.28 8.37 1.13
CA GLU A 234 -4.75 8.77 -0.20
C GLU A 234 -5.13 7.56 -1.07
N LEU A 235 -4.34 6.48 -1.08
CA LEU A 235 -4.59 5.33 -1.95
C LEU A 235 -5.80 4.49 -1.54
N VAL A 236 -6.16 4.46 -0.24
CA VAL A 236 -7.38 3.76 0.23
C VAL A 236 -8.68 4.39 -0.30
N LYS A 237 -8.63 5.61 -0.85
CA LYS A 237 -9.77 6.27 -1.49
C LYS A 237 -10.11 5.65 -2.86
N ILE A 238 -9.24 4.80 -3.37
CA ILE A 238 -9.33 4.20 -4.69
C ILE A 238 -9.60 2.71 -4.53
N GLU A 239 -10.52 2.16 -5.32
CA GLU A 239 -10.70 0.71 -5.29
C GLU A 239 -9.38 0.01 -5.64
N PRO A 240 -8.93 -0.98 -4.86
CA PRO A 240 -7.58 -1.51 -4.99
C PRO A 240 -7.21 -2.06 -6.39
N LYS A 241 -8.20 -2.56 -7.14
CA LYS A 241 -8.02 -3.04 -8.51
C LYS A 241 -7.57 -1.94 -9.49
N HIS A 242 -7.76 -0.66 -9.15
CA HIS A 242 -7.42 0.50 -9.97
C HIS A 242 -6.08 1.13 -9.61
N ILE A 243 -5.43 0.68 -8.53
CA ILE A 243 -4.14 1.20 -8.06
C ILE A 243 -2.97 0.71 -8.95
N GLY A 244 -3.23 -0.20 -9.89
CA GLY A 244 -2.22 -0.70 -10.82
C GLY A 244 -1.22 -1.63 -10.12
N VAL A 245 -1.73 -2.72 -9.56
CA VAL A 245 -0.95 -3.62 -8.67
C VAL A 245 -0.15 -4.68 -9.43
N GLY A 246 -0.36 -4.82 -10.74
CA GLY A 246 0.49 -5.61 -11.61
C GLY A 246 -0.10 -5.90 -12.99
N MET A 247 0.72 -6.50 -13.85
CA MET A 247 0.29 -6.94 -15.19
C MET A 247 -0.75 -8.06 -15.10
N TYR A 248 -1.66 -8.12 -16.07
CA TYR A 248 -2.71 -9.14 -16.17
C TYR A 248 -3.72 -9.14 -15.00
N GLN A 249 -3.81 -8.08 -14.21
CA GLN A 249 -4.79 -7.95 -13.11
C GLN A 249 -6.26 -8.07 -13.58
N HIS A 250 -6.54 -7.78 -14.86
CA HIS A 250 -7.87 -7.93 -15.46
C HIS A 250 -8.11 -9.34 -16.01
N ASP A 251 -7.07 -10.17 -16.10
CA ASP A 251 -7.09 -11.52 -16.65
C ASP A 251 -7.15 -12.59 -15.54
N VAL A 252 -7.36 -12.19 -14.28
CA VAL A 252 -7.58 -13.07 -13.12
C VAL A 252 -9.00 -12.93 -12.57
N SER A 253 -9.45 -13.90 -11.78
CA SER A 253 -10.71 -13.82 -11.02
C SER A 253 -10.83 -12.50 -10.23
N GLN A 254 -11.77 -11.65 -10.63
CA GLN A 254 -11.99 -10.33 -10.05
C GLN A 254 -12.51 -10.40 -8.61
N THR A 255 -13.28 -11.43 -8.27
CA THR A 255 -13.78 -11.66 -6.91
C THR A 255 -12.62 -12.00 -5.96
N LEU A 256 -11.73 -12.91 -6.39
CA LEU A 256 -10.56 -13.30 -5.60
C LEU A 256 -9.57 -12.12 -5.46
N LEU A 257 -9.36 -11.39 -6.55
CA LEU A 257 -8.52 -10.19 -6.55
C LEU A 257 -9.05 -9.16 -5.55
N LYS A 258 -10.33 -8.80 -5.65
CA LYS A 258 -10.95 -7.82 -4.75
C LYS A 258 -10.80 -8.23 -3.28
N ALA A 259 -11.21 -9.46 -2.94
CA ALA A 259 -11.13 -9.95 -1.56
C ALA A 259 -9.69 -9.92 -1.01
N THR A 260 -8.70 -10.29 -1.83
CA THR A 260 -7.29 -10.27 -1.41
C THR A 260 -6.78 -8.85 -1.22
N LEU A 261 -7.05 -7.95 -2.16
CA LEU A 261 -6.57 -6.57 -2.06
C LEU A 261 -7.25 -5.80 -0.93
N ASP A 262 -8.55 -6.00 -0.72
CA ASP A 262 -9.28 -5.41 0.42
C ASP A 262 -8.68 -5.89 1.75
N SER A 263 -8.37 -7.18 1.87
CA SER A 263 -7.69 -7.74 3.06
C SER A 263 -6.30 -7.12 3.28
N VAL A 264 -5.55 -6.85 2.22
CA VAL A 264 -4.24 -6.18 2.32
C VAL A 264 -4.39 -4.73 2.78
N VAL A 265 -5.42 -4.02 2.30
CA VAL A 265 -5.72 -2.66 2.77
C VAL A 265 -6.03 -2.66 4.26
N GLU A 266 -6.93 -3.54 4.72
CA GLU A 266 -7.28 -3.67 6.14
C GLU A 266 -6.06 -4.01 7.00
N GLU A 267 -5.21 -4.92 6.53
CA GLU A 267 -3.94 -5.27 7.19
C GLU A 267 -3.02 -4.05 7.30
N CYS A 268 -2.82 -3.30 6.21
CA CYS A 268 -1.93 -2.13 6.20
C CYS A 268 -2.45 -1.01 7.10
N VAL A 269 -3.75 -0.73 7.07
CA VAL A 269 -4.37 0.29 7.93
C VAL A 269 -4.27 -0.10 9.40
N SER A 270 -4.53 -1.36 9.72
CA SER A 270 -4.42 -1.86 11.11
C SER A 270 -2.97 -1.89 11.58
N PHE A 271 -2.04 -2.28 10.70
CA PHE A 271 -0.61 -2.28 10.98
C PHE A 271 -0.13 -0.86 11.34
N VAL A 272 -0.45 0.14 10.50
CA VAL A 272 -0.03 1.54 10.70
C VAL A 272 -0.77 2.23 11.84
N GLY A 273 -2.05 1.91 12.05
CA GLY A 273 -2.94 2.65 12.93
C GLY A 273 -3.35 4.00 12.37
N VAL A 274 -4.39 4.62 12.94
CA VAL A 274 -4.90 5.92 12.48
C VAL A 274 -5.11 6.89 13.63
N ASP A 275 -4.95 8.18 13.36
CA ASP A 275 -5.42 9.21 14.30
C ASP A 275 -6.91 9.48 14.09
N ILE A 276 -7.73 9.20 15.11
CA ILE A 276 -9.21 9.34 15.05
C ILE A 276 -9.67 10.77 14.75
N ASN A 277 -8.89 11.76 15.18
CA ASN A 277 -9.27 13.17 15.11
C ASN A 277 -8.97 13.78 13.74
N ILE A 278 -8.09 13.16 12.96
CA ILE A 278 -7.60 13.71 11.67
C ILE A 278 -8.00 12.80 10.50
N CYS A 279 -8.17 11.50 10.72
CA CYS A 279 -8.46 10.55 9.65
C CYS A 279 -9.78 10.84 8.92
N SER A 280 -9.81 10.44 7.65
CA SER A 280 -10.98 10.51 6.79
C SER A 280 -11.98 9.41 7.10
N GLU A 281 -13.25 9.65 6.76
CA GLU A 281 -14.31 8.64 6.86
C GLU A 281 -13.92 7.35 6.13
N ILE A 282 -13.27 7.45 4.96
CA ILE A 282 -12.88 6.30 4.12
C ILE A 282 -11.82 5.47 4.81
N LEU A 283 -10.77 6.09 5.35
CA LEU A 283 -9.69 5.39 6.05
C LEU A 283 -10.23 4.62 7.27
N LEU A 284 -11.20 5.19 7.99
CA LEU A 284 -11.87 4.52 9.10
C LEU A 284 -12.62 3.25 8.70
N ARG A 285 -13.13 3.14 7.47
CA ARG A 285 -13.86 1.95 7.01
C ARG A 285 -12.99 0.70 6.96
N HIS A 286 -11.67 0.88 6.87
CA HIS A 286 -10.68 -0.20 6.73
C HIS A 286 -10.05 -0.63 8.06
N ILE A 287 -10.51 -0.08 9.19
CA ILE A 287 -10.06 -0.53 10.51
C ILE A 287 -10.87 -1.75 10.92
N ALA A 288 -10.19 -2.75 11.47
CA ALA A 288 -10.83 -3.94 12.02
C ALA A 288 -11.99 -3.58 12.97
N GLY A 289 -13.17 -4.14 12.71
CA GLY A 289 -14.38 -3.87 13.50
C GLY A 289 -15.15 -2.60 13.13
N LEU A 290 -14.67 -1.80 12.17
CA LEU A 290 -15.41 -0.67 11.61
C LEU A 290 -16.00 -1.01 10.24
N ASN A 291 -17.00 -0.23 9.84
CA ASN A 291 -17.62 -0.30 8.52
C ASN A 291 -18.07 1.11 8.11
N ALA A 292 -18.63 1.28 6.92
CA ALA A 292 -19.07 2.59 6.41
C ALA A 292 -20.00 3.32 7.40
N ASN A 293 -20.95 2.63 8.02
CA ASN A 293 -21.91 3.25 8.93
C ASN A 293 -21.27 3.68 10.26
N ARG A 294 -20.40 2.84 10.83
CA ARG A 294 -19.65 3.17 12.06
C ARG A 294 -18.65 4.29 11.83
N ALA A 295 -17.92 4.27 10.71
CA ALA A 295 -17.01 5.33 10.32
C ALA A 295 -17.75 6.68 10.21
N LYS A 296 -18.91 6.70 9.55
CA LYS A 296 -19.78 7.87 9.49
C LYS A 296 -20.19 8.38 10.88
N ASN A 297 -20.64 7.48 11.76
CA ASN A 297 -21.04 7.85 13.12
C ASN A 297 -19.87 8.40 13.97
N ILE A 298 -18.64 7.93 13.75
CA ILE A 298 -17.44 8.47 14.40
C ILE A 298 -17.20 9.91 13.95
N ILE A 299 -17.28 10.18 12.64
CA ILE A 299 -17.11 11.54 12.10
C ILE A 299 -18.22 12.47 12.62
N GLU A 300 -19.48 12.03 12.58
CA GLU A 300 -20.61 12.79 13.12
C GLU A 300 -20.45 13.07 14.63
N TRP A 301 -19.93 12.11 15.39
CA TRP A 301 -19.65 12.30 16.81
C TRP A 301 -18.55 13.35 17.02
N ARG A 302 -17.45 13.29 16.25
CA ARG A 302 -16.32 14.24 16.30
C ARG A 302 -16.77 15.67 15.95
N GLU A 303 -17.61 15.82 14.95
CA GLU A 303 -18.14 17.12 14.53
C GLU A 303 -19.07 17.72 15.58
N LYS A 304 -19.86 16.88 16.26
CA LYS A 304 -20.84 17.33 17.26
C LYS A 304 -20.24 17.61 18.63
N ASN A 305 -19.32 16.76 19.10
CA ASN A 305 -18.81 16.80 20.48
C ASN A 305 -17.39 17.38 20.57
N GLY A 306 -16.77 17.69 19.43
CA GLY A 306 -15.36 18.07 19.36
C GLY A 306 -14.44 16.85 19.27
N PRO A 307 -13.11 17.05 19.39
CA PRO A 307 -12.14 15.97 19.25
C PRO A 307 -12.29 14.93 20.37
N PHE A 308 -12.02 13.67 20.03
CA PHE A 308 -11.86 12.62 21.02
C PHE A 308 -10.59 12.87 21.85
N ILE A 309 -10.71 12.75 23.17
CA ILE A 309 -9.66 12.96 24.17
C ILE A 309 -9.05 11.61 24.59
N ASN A 310 -9.84 10.54 24.59
CA ASN A 310 -9.38 9.19 24.91
C ASN A 310 -10.18 8.10 24.18
N ARG A 311 -9.67 6.87 24.20
CA ARG A 311 -10.34 5.71 23.57
C ARG A 311 -11.69 5.39 24.18
N GLU A 312 -11.89 5.61 25.48
CA GLU A 312 -13.14 5.24 26.16
C GLU A 312 -14.37 5.97 25.58
N GLN A 313 -14.20 7.20 25.09
CA GLN A 313 -15.26 7.95 24.40
C GLN A 313 -15.78 7.28 23.13
N LEU A 314 -15.02 6.36 22.52
CA LEU A 314 -15.50 5.57 21.38
C LEU A 314 -16.74 4.75 21.75
N LYS A 315 -16.89 4.32 23.02
CA LYS A 315 -18.08 3.58 23.50
C LYS A 315 -19.36 4.42 23.46
N GLU A 316 -19.24 5.74 23.39
CA GLU A 316 -20.38 6.67 23.28
C GLU A 316 -20.85 6.83 21.82
N VAL A 317 -20.06 6.36 20.85
CA VAL A 317 -20.41 6.44 19.44
C VAL A 317 -21.55 5.47 19.12
N LYS A 318 -22.61 6.00 18.50
CA LYS A 318 -23.77 5.21 18.09
C LYS A 318 -23.35 4.02 17.22
N GLY A 319 -23.79 2.82 17.61
CA GLY A 319 -23.52 1.58 16.86
C GLY A 319 -22.13 0.98 17.09
N LEU A 320 -21.29 1.59 17.94
CA LEU A 320 -20.01 1.03 18.38
C LEU A 320 -20.18 0.25 19.69
N GLY A 321 -20.64 -1.00 19.58
CA GLY A 321 -20.80 -1.87 20.75
C GLY A 321 -19.47 -2.42 21.31
N PRO A 322 -19.48 -3.09 22.48
CA PRO A 322 -18.28 -3.56 23.17
C PRO A 322 -17.34 -4.42 22.31
N LYS A 323 -17.90 -5.33 21.49
CA LYS A 323 -17.11 -6.14 20.55
C LYS A 323 -16.42 -5.29 19.47
N SER A 324 -17.11 -4.26 18.97
CA SER A 324 -16.54 -3.40 17.92
C SER A 324 -15.43 -2.54 18.49
N PHE A 325 -15.65 -2.00 19.68
CA PHE A 325 -14.63 -1.29 20.45
C PHE A 325 -13.39 -2.17 20.68
N GLN A 326 -13.56 -3.41 21.16
CA GLN A 326 -12.45 -4.35 21.36
C GLN A 326 -11.69 -4.64 20.04
N GLN A 327 -12.37 -4.67 18.90
CA GLN A 327 -11.72 -4.94 17.63
C GLN A 327 -10.95 -3.72 17.09
N CYS A 328 -11.45 -2.50 17.30
CA CYS A 328 -10.85 -1.30 16.68
C CYS A 328 -9.89 -0.55 17.59
N ALA A 329 -10.05 -0.62 18.91
CA ALA A 329 -9.40 0.32 19.84
C ALA A 329 -7.87 0.30 19.76
N GLY A 330 -7.25 -0.86 19.56
CA GLY A 330 -5.78 -0.99 19.45
C GLY A 330 -5.18 -0.31 18.21
N PHE A 331 -6.00 -0.07 17.18
CA PHE A 331 -5.56 0.54 15.92
C PHE A 331 -5.84 2.05 15.87
N ILE A 332 -6.58 2.57 16.84
CA ILE A 332 -6.94 3.99 16.93
C ILE A 332 -5.95 4.70 17.86
N ARG A 333 -5.29 5.74 17.36
CA ARG A 333 -4.29 6.53 18.07
C ARG A 333 -4.75 7.97 18.26
N PHE A 334 -4.09 8.64 19.18
CA PHE A 334 -4.42 9.98 19.65
C PHE A 334 -3.15 10.82 19.67
N ASN A 335 -3.11 11.92 18.90
CA ASN A 335 -2.03 12.90 19.03
C ASN A 335 -2.17 13.66 20.37
N GLN A 336 -1.28 13.36 21.31
CA GLN A 336 -1.31 13.94 22.65
C GLN A 336 -1.03 15.44 22.67
N GLU A 337 -0.21 15.96 21.75
CA GLU A 337 0.08 17.40 21.69
C GLU A 337 -1.16 18.19 21.26
N TYR A 338 -1.88 17.67 20.26
CA TYR A 338 -3.16 18.23 19.82
C TYR A 338 -4.17 18.24 20.97
N ILE A 339 -4.29 17.13 21.70
CA ILE A 339 -5.22 16.99 22.82
C ILE A 339 -4.83 17.89 24.00
N LYS A 340 -3.54 17.95 24.36
CA LYS A 340 -3.03 18.85 25.41
C LYS A 340 -3.35 20.30 25.09
N THR A 341 -3.08 20.73 23.86
CA THR A 341 -3.40 22.08 23.37
C THR A 341 -4.90 22.37 23.51
N PHE A 342 -5.75 21.45 23.03
CA PHE A 342 -7.21 21.57 23.12
C PHE A 342 -7.72 21.65 24.57
N CYS A 343 -7.25 20.76 25.45
CA CYS A 343 -7.62 20.73 26.87
C CYS A 343 -7.11 21.97 27.64
N SER A 344 -5.97 22.55 27.22
CA SER A 344 -5.43 23.77 27.85
C SER A 344 -6.22 25.02 27.47
N ASN A 345 -6.70 25.11 26.22
CA ASN A 345 -7.51 26.22 25.74
C ASN A 345 -8.91 26.21 26.34
N THR A 346 -9.53 25.03 26.48
CA THR A 346 -10.85 24.89 27.11
C THR A 346 -10.84 25.20 28.62
N LYS A 347 -9.71 25.00 29.31
CA LYS A 347 -9.54 25.41 30.72
C LYS A 347 -9.37 26.93 30.91
N LYS A 348 -9.09 27.69 29.85
CA LYS A 348 -8.91 29.16 29.90
C LYS A 348 -10.19 29.96 29.63
N GLU A 349 -11.28 29.34 29.18
CA GLU A 349 -12.60 29.97 29.10
C GLU A 349 -13.53 29.47 30.23
N PRO A 350 -13.53 30.09 31.42
CA PRO A 350 -14.58 29.86 32.40
C PRO A 350 -15.82 30.66 32.00
N GLY A 351 -16.61 30.17 31.05
CA GLY A 351 -17.91 30.79 30.76
C GLY A 351 -18.50 30.58 29.37
N SER A 352 -18.71 29.34 28.90
CA SER A 352 -19.60 29.10 27.74
C SER A 352 -20.15 27.67 27.71
N HIS A 353 -20.89 27.26 28.75
CA HIS A 353 -21.92 26.24 28.59
C HIS A 353 -23.08 26.83 27.77
N ALA A 354 -22.92 26.94 26.46
CA ALA A 354 -23.97 27.41 25.56
C ALA A 354 -23.82 26.85 24.14
N PHE A 355 -24.00 25.54 23.97
CA PHE A 355 -24.54 25.00 22.73
C PHE A 355 -25.44 23.80 23.03
N MET A 356 -26.64 24.09 23.53
CA MET A 356 -27.76 23.16 23.52
C MET A 356 -29.05 23.84 23.04
N THR A 357 -29.73 23.10 22.15
CA THR A 357 -31.15 23.14 21.77
C THR A 357 -31.64 24.20 20.77
N LYS A 358 -32.09 23.70 19.59
CA LYS A 358 -33.45 23.93 19.07
C LYS A 358 -33.78 22.96 17.92
N ALA A 359 -34.78 22.10 18.16
CA ALA A 359 -35.89 21.77 17.24
C ALA A 359 -36.78 20.73 17.94
N GLY A 360 -38.05 21.09 18.18
CA GLY A 360 -38.99 20.31 18.98
C GLY A 360 -39.72 19.21 18.22
N GLY A 361 -40.40 18.33 18.97
CA GLY A 361 -41.40 17.41 18.44
C GLY A 361 -41.57 16.11 19.24
N ALA A 362 -42.66 16.08 20.02
CA ALA A 362 -43.37 14.91 20.55
C ALA A 362 -42.77 14.08 21.72
N GLN A 363 -43.55 14.08 22.80
CA GLN A 363 -43.35 13.38 24.06
C GLN A 363 -43.42 11.84 23.91
N GLY A 364 -42.43 11.15 24.49
CA GLY A 364 -42.50 9.73 24.77
C GLY A 364 -41.65 9.40 26.00
N LYS A 365 -42.30 9.18 27.16
CA LYS A 365 -41.65 8.77 28.41
C LYS A 365 -40.98 7.40 28.24
N LYS A 366 -39.64 7.36 28.24
CA LYS A 366 -38.86 6.18 28.64
C LYS A 366 -37.73 6.61 29.58
N LYS A 367 -37.77 6.09 30.82
CA LYS A 367 -36.71 6.23 31.84
C LYS A 367 -35.42 5.59 31.32
N GLY A 368 -34.45 6.40 30.90
CA GLY A 368 -33.09 5.98 30.62
C GLY A 368 -32.23 6.01 31.90
N LYS A 369 -31.42 4.97 32.11
CA LYS A 369 -30.40 4.89 33.17
C LYS A 369 -29.41 6.07 33.05
N PRO A 370 -28.83 6.57 34.15
CA PRO A 370 -27.86 7.66 34.08
C PRO A 370 -26.61 7.19 33.33
N VAL A 371 -26.26 7.91 32.27
CA VAL A 371 -25.01 7.73 31.51
C VAL A 371 -23.88 8.19 32.41
N SER A 372 -23.00 7.26 32.82
CA SER A 372 -21.77 7.62 33.51
C SER A 372 -20.88 8.38 32.54
N TYR A 373 -20.60 9.66 32.83
CA TYR A 373 -19.57 10.43 32.14
C TYR A 373 -18.25 9.66 32.25
N ALA A 374 -17.78 9.07 31.15
CA ALA A 374 -16.43 8.55 31.07
C ALA A 374 -15.46 9.69 31.37
N SER A 375 -14.40 9.42 32.12
CA SER A 375 -13.43 10.42 32.55
C SER A 375 -12.92 11.21 31.34
N GLN A 376 -13.17 12.53 31.31
CA GLN A 376 -12.69 13.44 30.26
C GLN A 376 -11.18 13.72 30.34
N GLN A 377 -10.41 12.81 30.94
CA GLN A 377 -8.97 12.96 31.10
C GLN A 377 -8.24 12.27 29.95
N PRO A 378 -7.19 12.90 29.40
CA PRO A 378 -6.34 12.27 28.40
C PRO A 378 -5.58 11.09 29.03
N ASN A 379 -5.51 9.97 28.31
CA ASN A 379 -4.70 8.83 28.71
C ASN A 379 -3.43 8.77 27.82
N PRO A 380 -2.22 8.88 28.39
CA PRO A 380 -0.98 8.83 27.62
C PRO A 380 -0.79 7.52 26.82
N LEU A 381 -1.38 6.40 27.26
CA LEU A 381 -1.28 5.12 26.54
C LEU A 381 -2.07 5.11 25.21
N ASP A 382 -3.03 6.02 25.03
CA ASP A 382 -3.85 6.09 23.81
C ASP A 382 -3.06 6.54 22.56
N GLN A 383 -1.82 7.04 22.74
CA GLN A 383 -0.91 7.33 21.63
C GLN A 383 -0.19 6.10 21.10
N THR A 384 -0.22 4.99 21.85
CA THR A 384 0.56 3.77 21.59
C THR A 384 -0.30 2.68 20.91
N CYS A 385 0.34 1.62 20.44
CA CYS A 385 -0.35 0.41 19.96
C CYS A 385 -0.94 -0.47 21.07
N ILE A 386 -0.72 -0.13 22.35
CA ILE A 386 -1.15 -0.95 23.49
C ILE A 386 -2.68 -0.96 23.53
N HIS A 387 -3.29 -2.14 23.49
CA HIS A 387 -4.74 -2.25 23.54
C HIS A 387 -5.28 -1.88 24.95
N PRO A 388 -6.48 -1.23 25.08
CA PRO A 388 -7.07 -0.90 26.38
C PRO A 388 -7.23 -2.07 27.36
N GLU A 389 -7.40 -3.29 26.86
CA GLU A 389 -7.46 -4.50 27.70
C GLU A 389 -6.14 -4.78 28.45
N SER A 390 -5.02 -4.25 27.94
CA SER A 390 -3.68 -4.41 28.51
C SER A 390 -3.22 -3.19 29.32
N TYR A 391 -4.07 -2.17 29.54
CA TYR A 391 -3.67 -0.96 30.28
C TYR A 391 -3.25 -1.25 31.72
N ASN A 392 -3.95 -2.13 32.42
CA ASN A 392 -3.57 -2.52 33.77
C ASN A 392 -2.17 -3.16 33.80
N ILE A 393 -1.85 -3.98 32.80
CA ILE A 393 -0.54 -4.65 32.66
C ILE A 393 0.54 -3.62 32.32
N ALA A 394 0.26 -2.69 31.39
CA ALA A 394 1.18 -1.63 31.00
C ALA A 394 1.52 -0.70 32.17
N MET A 395 0.52 -0.33 32.98
CA MET A 395 0.74 0.47 34.20
C MET A 395 1.51 -0.30 35.27
N GLY A 396 1.27 -1.61 35.41
CA GLY A 396 2.07 -2.49 36.26
C GLY A 396 3.52 -2.56 35.81
N PHE A 397 3.77 -2.66 34.50
CA PHE A 397 5.11 -2.64 33.92
C PHE A 397 5.81 -1.28 34.10
N LEU A 398 5.09 -0.16 33.91
CA LEU A 398 5.63 1.18 34.17
C LEU A 398 6.09 1.35 35.62
N SER A 399 5.27 0.87 36.57
CA SER A 399 5.61 0.91 38.00
C SER A 399 6.84 0.07 38.31
N LEU A 400 6.96 -1.09 37.66
CA LEU A 400 8.06 -2.02 37.82
C LEU A 400 9.41 -1.49 37.33
N ILE A 401 9.41 -0.74 36.23
CA ILE A 401 10.62 -0.12 35.68
C ILE A 401 10.93 1.26 36.31
N GLY A 402 10.07 1.76 37.21
CA GLY A 402 10.18 3.12 37.76
C GLY A 402 9.99 4.22 36.71
N GLY A 403 9.18 3.97 35.68
CA GLY A 403 8.91 4.88 34.58
C GLY A 403 7.64 5.70 34.82
N ASN A 404 7.59 6.93 34.27
CA ASN A 404 6.38 7.74 34.24
C ASN A 404 5.72 7.66 32.85
N ALA A 405 4.40 7.79 32.78
CA ALA A 405 3.67 7.87 31.50
C ALA A 405 4.09 9.09 30.65
N ASN A 406 4.65 10.14 31.26
CA ASN A 406 5.23 11.29 30.57
C ASN A 406 6.59 10.99 29.93
N ASP A 407 7.18 9.83 30.20
CA ASP A 407 8.49 9.43 29.66
C ASP A 407 8.37 8.51 28.43
N ILE A 408 7.13 8.16 28.03
CA ILE A 408 6.87 7.36 26.84
C ILE A 408 7.61 7.93 25.62
N GLY A 409 8.32 7.07 24.91
CA GLY A 409 9.09 7.42 23.72
C GLY A 409 10.41 8.16 23.95
N LYS A 410 10.77 8.49 25.20
CA LYS A 410 12.05 9.12 25.54
C LYS A 410 13.15 8.07 25.73
N SER A 411 14.41 8.50 25.57
CA SER A 411 15.58 7.64 25.77
C SER A 411 15.66 7.05 27.18
N ASP A 412 15.23 7.80 28.20
CA ASP A 412 15.15 7.33 29.60
C ASP A 412 14.24 6.10 29.75
N MET A 413 13.10 6.06 29.05
CA MET A 413 12.20 4.90 29.04
C MET A 413 12.90 3.66 28.47
N GLN A 414 13.62 3.81 27.36
CA GLN A 414 14.35 2.71 26.75
C GLN A 414 15.44 2.15 27.69
N GLN A 415 16.16 3.03 28.40
CA GLN A 415 17.17 2.63 29.37
C GLN A 415 16.56 1.83 30.54
N LYS A 416 15.46 2.33 31.11
CA LYS A 416 14.72 1.67 32.20
C LYS A 416 14.19 0.30 31.80
N VAL A 417 13.60 0.20 30.60
CA VAL A 417 13.13 -1.08 30.04
C VAL A 417 14.30 -2.06 29.89
N ASN A 418 15.40 -1.63 29.27
CA ASN A 418 16.56 -2.49 29.04
C ASN A 418 17.17 -3.01 30.35
N ALA A 419 17.22 -2.19 31.41
CA ALA A 419 17.73 -2.59 32.71
C ALA A 419 16.92 -3.74 33.33
N VAL A 420 15.59 -3.70 33.23
CA VAL A 420 14.72 -4.78 33.75
C VAL A 420 14.79 -6.03 32.89
N ILE A 421 14.81 -5.88 31.56
CA ILE A 421 14.91 -7.00 30.63
C ILE A 421 16.26 -7.72 30.75
N GLN A 422 17.36 -7.00 30.98
CA GLN A 422 18.67 -7.61 31.24
C GLN A 422 18.71 -8.38 32.57
N LYS A 423 17.96 -7.93 33.59
CA LYS A 423 17.95 -8.54 34.92
C LYS A 423 17.12 -9.83 34.98
N GLU A 424 15.93 -9.83 34.38
CA GLU A 424 14.94 -10.91 34.57
C GLU A 424 14.52 -11.61 33.28
N GLY A 425 14.96 -11.10 32.12
CA GLY A 425 14.51 -11.56 30.81
C GLY A 425 13.06 -11.19 30.52
N LEU A 426 12.69 -11.33 29.25
CA LEU A 426 11.33 -11.06 28.77
C LEU A 426 10.32 -12.08 29.36
N GLU A 427 10.74 -13.34 29.47
CA GLU A 427 9.91 -14.43 30.01
C GLU A 427 9.66 -14.31 31.52
N GLY A 428 10.69 -13.97 32.29
CA GLY A 428 10.57 -13.76 33.74
C GLY A 428 9.66 -12.57 34.07
N THR A 429 9.84 -11.48 33.32
CA THR A 429 9.00 -10.29 33.46
C THR A 429 7.55 -10.56 33.09
N ALA A 430 7.30 -11.31 32.00
CA ALA A 430 5.95 -11.67 31.57
C ALA A 430 5.23 -12.53 32.62
N LYS A 431 5.92 -13.51 33.21
CA LYS A 431 5.38 -14.33 34.32
C LYS A 431 5.02 -13.48 35.54
N ARG A 432 5.90 -12.53 35.91
CA ARG A 432 5.66 -11.63 37.05
C ARG A 432 4.42 -10.75 36.87
N LEU A 433 4.18 -10.28 35.64
CA LEU A 433 3.02 -9.45 35.30
C LEU A 433 1.79 -10.27 34.90
N ASN A 434 1.84 -11.60 35.03
CA ASN A 434 0.76 -12.52 34.64
C ASN A 434 0.28 -12.29 33.20
N THR A 435 1.22 -12.16 32.26
CA THR A 435 0.94 -11.91 30.84
C THR A 435 1.78 -12.80 29.93
N THR A 436 1.52 -12.74 28.62
CA THR A 436 2.30 -13.46 27.62
C THR A 436 3.52 -12.66 27.17
N VAL A 437 4.55 -13.35 26.69
CA VAL A 437 5.76 -12.72 26.12
C VAL A 437 5.40 -11.77 24.97
N HIS A 438 4.46 -12.16 24.11
CA HIS A 438 4.02 -11.33 22.98
C HIS A 438 3.29 -10.06 23.43
N THR A 439 2.40 -10.17 24.43
CA THR A 439 1.71 -9.00 24.99
C THR A 439 2.70 -8.05 25.66
N LEU A 440 3.66 -8.58 26.41
CA LEU A 440 4.70 -7.77 27.03
C LEU A 440 5.59 -7.08 25.99
N GLN A 441 5.96 -7.78 24.90
CA GLN A 441 6.72 -7.17 23.81
C GLN A 441 5.96 -6.00 23.18
N LEU A 442 4.66 -6.15 22.92
CA LEU A 442 3.83 -5.09 22.35
C LEU A 442 3.69 -3.89 23.31
N ILE A 443 3.65 -4.14 24.63
CA ILE A 443 3.71 -3.08 25.65
C ILE A 443 5.06 -2.36 25.60
N ILE A 444 6.17 -3.10 25.57
CA ILE A 444 7.51 -2.53 25.48
C ILE A 444 7.66 -1.69 24.22
N ASP A 445 7.26 -2.22 23.06
CA ASP A 445 7.31 -1.52 21.78
C ASP A 445 6.47 -0.23 21.87
N GLY A 446 5.24 -0.30 22.38
CA GLY A 446 4.38 0.87 22.53
C GLY A 446 4.93 1.96 23.47
N LEU A 447 5.61 1.59 24.55
CA LEU A 447 6.18 2.55 25.51
C LEU A 447 7.52 3.15 25.04
N THR A 448 8.28 2.43 24.22
CA THR A 448 9.63 2.83 23.77
C THR A 448 9.63 3.54 22.41
N GLN A 449 8.54 3.46 21.66
CA GLN A 449 8.34 4.17 20.40
C GLN A 449 8.36 5.70 20.61
N PRO A 450 9.21 6.42 19.86
CA PRO A 450 9.26 7.89 19.93
C PRO A 450 7.92 8.57 19.66
N GLU A 451 7.78 9.81 20.13
CA GLU A 451 6.63 10.63 19.76
C GLU A 451 6.56 10.83 18.24
N GLY A 452 5.37 10.66 17.66
CA GLY A 452 5.18 10.74 16.21
C GLY A 452 5.78 9.59 15.41
N PHE A 453 6.20 8.49 16.07
CA PHE A 453 6.72 7.31 15.41
C PHE A 453 5.72 6.73 14.40
N ASP A 454 6.18 6.61 13.16
CA ASP A 454 5.47 5.95 12.08
C ASP A 454 6.29 4.72 11.67
N ILE A 455 5.67 3.54 11.76
CA ILE A 455 6.29 2.27 11.39
C ILE A 455 6.70 2.21 9.92
N ARG A 456 6.17 3.11 9.08
CA ARG A 456 6.51 3.21 7.66
C ARG A 456 7.88 3.86 7.42
N THR A 457 8.53 4.40 8.44
CA THR A 457 9.86 5.03 8.32
C THR A 457 10.96 4.07 7.85
N ASP A 458 10.79 2.77 8.13
CA ASP A 458 11.67 1.68 7.69
C ASP A 458 11.32 1.11 6.31
N PHE A 459 10.26 1.61 5.67
CA PHE A 459 9.82 1.20 4.34
C PHE A 459 10.38 2.12 3.25
N ASP A 460 10.02 1.84 2.00
CA ASP A 460 10.41 2.65 0.84
C ASP A 460 10.08 4.12 1.05
N LYS A 461 11.03 4.97 0.68
CA LYS A 461 10.87 6.43 0.74
C LYS A 461 10.72 6.97 -0.68
N PRO A 462 9.93 8.05 -0.89
CA PRO A 462 9.92 8.76 -2.16
C PRO A 462 11.32 9.18 -2.57
N ASP A 463 11.65 8.96 -3.85
CA ASP A 463 12.96 9.28 -4.40
C ASP A 463 12.97 10.73 -4.91
N PHE A 464 13.59 11.62 -4.14
CA PHE A 464 13.70 13.04 -4.49
C PHE A 464 14.94 13.30 -5.33
N LYS A 465 14.73 13.88 -6.51
CA LYS A 465 15.73 14.15 -7.53
C LYS A 465 15.89 15.65 -7.77
N ARG A 466 17.05 16.02 -8.30
CA ARG A 466 17.38 17.38 -8.80
C ARG A 466 17.75 17.41 -10.29
N SER A 467 18.02 16.25 -10.88
CA SER A 467 18.46 16.10 -12.26
C SER A 467 17.81 14.86 -12.88
N ILE A 468 17.58 14.92 -14.18
CA ILE A 468 17.22 13.76 -14.99
C ILE A 468 18.49 13.04 -15.43
N VAL A 469 18.44 11.71 -15.53
CA VAL A 469 19.47 10.93 -16.24
C VAL A 469 18.84 10.53 -17.56
N CYS A 470 19.24 11.14 -18.67
CA CYS A 470 18.75 10.74 -19.98
C CYS A 470 19.49 9.48 -20.46
N PHE A 471 18.89 8.77 -21.42
CA PHE A 471 19.52 7.59 -22.02
C PHE A 471 20.84 7.96 -22.71
N GLU A 472 20.90 9.15 -23.28
CA GLU A 472 22.08 9.71 -23.95
C GLU A 472 23.21 10.09 -22.98
N ASP A 473 22.86 10.38 -21.72
CA ASP A 473 23.82 10.75 -20.67
C ASP A 473 24.41 9.51 -19.96
N LEU A 474 23.96 8.31 -20.33
CA LEU A 474 24.33 7.07 -19.66
C LEU A 474 25.73 6.63 -20.10
N SER A 475 26.70 6.73 -19.19
CA SER A 475 28.05 6.24 -19.42
C SER A 475 28.25 4.82 -18.87
N VAL A 476 29.01 4.01 -19.60
CA VAL A 476 29.43 2.68 -19.12
C VAL A 476 30.24 2.85 -17.84
N GLY A 477 29.91 2.07 -16.82
CA GLY A 477 30.51 2.16 -15.47
C GLY A 477 29.71 3.01 -14.48
N ALA A 478 28.73 3.80 -14.93
CA ALA A 478 27.87 4.58 -14.03
C ALA A 478 27.13 3.66 -13.05
N VAL A 479 27.08 4.08 -11.78
CA VAL A 479 26.32 3.41 -10.73
C VAL A 479 25.03 4.18 -10.51
N LEU A 480 23.91 3.49 -10.67
CA LEU A 480 22.57 4.06 -10.60
C LEU A 480 21.73 3.21 -9.66
N THR A 481 20.73 3.82 -9.04
CA THR A 481 19.68 3.08 -8.34
C THR A 481 18.50 2.89 -9.28
N GLY A 482 17.90 1.70 -9.25
CA GLY A 482 16.72 1.40 -10.02
C GLY A 482 15.73 0.52 -9.27
N LYS A 483 14.55 0.36 -9.85
CA LYS A 483 13.49 -0.50 -9.31
C LYS A 483 13.22 -1.64 -10.28
N VAL A 484 13.16 -2.86 -9.78
CA VAL A 484 12.84 -4.04 -10.60
C VAL A 484 11.42 -3.91 -11.14
N GLU A 485 11.26 -3.89 -12.46
CA GLU A 485 9.96 -3.92 -13.12
C GLU A 485 9.44 -5.36 -13.24
N ASN A 486 10.31 -6.27 -13.65
CA ASN A 486 9.94 -7.65 -13.96
C ASN A 486 11.11 -8.61 -13.78
N ALA A 487 10.82 -9.84 -13.39
CA ALA A 487 11.79 -10.93 -13.29
C ALA A 487 11.44 -12.03 -14.29
N THR A 488 12.41 -12.46 -15.10
CA THR A 488 12.26 -13.52 -16.09
C THR A 488 13.32 -14.60 -15.86
N PRO A 489 13.14 -15.83 -16.39
CA PRO A 489 14.12 -16.91 -16.23
C PRO A 489 15.53 -16.57 -16.76
N PHE A 490 15.67 -15.59 -17.65
CA PHE A 490 16.95 -15.20 -18.25
C PHE A 490 17.50 -13.86 -17.71
N GLY A 491 16.78 -13.20 -16.82
CA GLY A 491 17.26 -11.97 -16.18
C GLY A 491 16.15 -11.11 -15.59
N VAL A 492 16.55 -10.00 -14.99
CA VAL A 492 15.67 -9.07 -14.28
C VAL A 492 15.72 -7.71 -14.95
N PHE A 493 14.55 -7.15 -15.27
CA PHE A 493 14.41 -5.83 -15.88
C PHE A 493 14.26 -4.78 -14.78
N VAL A 494 15.05 -3.72 -14.86
CA VAL A 494 15.15 -2.67 -13.85
C VAL A 494 14.97 -1.31 -14.51
N ASP A 495 14.01 -0.54 -14.02
CA ASP A 495 13.88 0.86 -14.36
C ASP A 495 14.92 1.68 -13.58
N ILE A 496 15.86 2.28 -14.31
CA ILE A 496 16.90 3.16 -13.77
C ILE A 496 16.58 4.64 -14.01
N GLY A 497 15.36 4.96 -14.45
CA GLY A 497 14.89 6.34 -14.63
C GLY A 497 15.31 6.98 -15.95
N VAL A 498 15.79 6.20 -16.92
CA VAL A 498 16.18 6.71 -18.26
C VAL A 498 15.17 6.35 -19.35
N GLY A 499 13.99 5.88 -18.93
CA GLY A 499 12.89 5.59 -19.82
C GLY A 499 13.00 4.30 -20.64
N LYS A 500 14.04 3.50 -20.41
CA LYS A 500 14.13 2.11 -20.88
C LYS A 500 14.63 1.26 -19.73
N ALA A 501 13.96 0.15 -19.48
CA ALA A 501 14.41 -0.80 -18.48
C ALA A 501 15.73 -1.44 -18.91
N GLY A 502 16.70 -1.46 -18.01
CA GLY A 502 17.94 -2.21 -18.20
C GLY A 502 17.77 -3.66 -17.78
N LEU A 503 18.41 -4.56 -18.50
CA LEU A 503 18.41 -5.99 -18.18
C LEU A 503 19.63 -6.31 -17.31
N ILE A 504 19.40 -6.87 -16.13
CA ILE A 504 20.38 -7.61 -15.36
C ILE A 504 20.31 -9.08 -15.79
N PRO A 505 21.31 -9.61 -16.52
CA PRO A 505 21.34 -11.03 -16.88
C PRO A 505 21.43 -11.92 -15.63
N VAL A 506 20.89 -13.15 -15.66
CA VAL A 506 20.96 -14.07 -14.48
C VAL A 506 22.39 -14.25 -13.96
N ARG A 507 23.37 -14.34 -14.86
CA ARG A 507 24.80 -14.47 -14.50
C ARG A 507 25.33 -13.32 -13.64
N SER A 508 24.71 -12.14 -13.71
CA SER A 508 25.08 -10.95 -12.94
C SER A 508 24.43 -10.93 -11.54
N ILE A 509 23.50 -11.85 -11.27
CA ILE A 509 22.78 -12.01 -10.01
C ILE A 509 23.44 -13.15 -9.22
N THR A 510 24.50 -12.84 -8.46
CA THR A 510 25.21 -13.83 -7.64
C THR A 510 24.72 -13.84 -6.19
N GLU A 511 24.74 -14.99 -5.52
CA GLU A 511 24.30 -15.11 -4.12
C GLU A 511 24.99 -14.16 -3.13
N ALA A 512 26.24 -13.78 -3.40
CA ALA A 512 27.00 -12.82 -2.60
C ALA A 512 26.41 -11.40 -2.63
N LYS A 513 25.66 -11.05 -3.69
CA LYS A 513 25.04 -9.73 -3.92
C LYS A 513 23.59 -9.67 -3.41
N LEU A 514 23.06 -10.80 -2.92
CA LEU A 514 21.69 -10.92 -2.40
C LEU A 514 21.68 -10.85 -0.86
N SER A 515 20.60 -10.31 -0.28
CA SER A 515 20.47 -10.24 1.18
C SER A 515 20.30 -11.63 1.81
N LYS A 516 20.68 -11.78 3.10
CA LYS A 516 20.65 -13.06 3.84
C LYS A 516 19.28 -13.76 3.81
N VAL A 517 18.19 -13.00 3.71
CA VAL A 517 16.80 -13.50 3.68
C VAL A 517 16.42 -14.09 2.30
N LYS A 518 17.09 -13.67 1.22
CA LYS A 518 16.69 -13.95 -0.16
C LYS A 518 17.45 -15.11 -0.84
N LYS A 519 18.39 -15.73 -0.13
CA LYS A 519 19.17 -16.90 -0.59
C LYS A 519 18.33 -18.16 -0.91
N ARG A 520 17.02 -18.17 -0.63
CA ARG A 520 16.12 -19.33 -0.81
C ARG A 520 15.18 -19.27 -2.01
N LYS A 521 15.28 -18.27 -2.91
CA LYS A 521 14.41 -18.15 -4.12
C LYS A 521 15.23 -18.21 -5.42
N SER A 522 14.63 -18.80 -6.47
CA SER A 522 15.30 -19.17 -7.75
C SER A 522 15.97 -18.06 -8.55
N LEU A 523 15.62 -16.78 -8.33
CA LEU A 523 16.26 -15.61 -8.98
C LEU A 523 16.67 -14.50 -7.99
N GLY A 524 16.37 -14.65 -6.69
CA GLY A 524 16.77 -13.70 -5.63
C GLY A 524 16.14 -12.29 -5.67
N LEU A 525 15.62 -11.82 -6.81
CA LEU A 525 15.06 -10.49 -7.03
C LEU A 525 13.62 -10.56 -7.58
N GLY A 526 12.71 -9.80 -6.97
CA GLY A 526 11.30 -9.69 -7.38
C GLY A 526 10.92 -8.30 -7.91
N PRO A 527 9.81 -8.17 -8.67
CA PRO A 527 9.24 -6.87 -9.03
C PRO A 527 9.05 -5.97 -7.81
N GLY A 528 9.33 -4.67 -7.97
CA GLY A 528 9.21 -3.67 -6.93
C GLY A 528 10.46 -3.47 -6.07
N GLU A 529 11.45 -4.35 -6.15
CA GLU A 529 12.65 -4.24 -5.32
C GLU A 529 13.59 -3.13 -5.80
N ARG A 530 14.15 -2.37 -4.87
CA ARG A 530 15.18 -1.37 -5.17
C ARG A 530 16.53 -2.06 -5.26
N VAL A 531 17.27 -1.71 -6.29
CA VAL A 531 18.60 -2.28 -6.55
C VAL A 531 19.56 -1.16 -6.89
N GLU A 532 20.81 -1.34 -6.47
CA GLU A 532 21.91 -0.55 -6.97
C GLU A 532 22.57 -1.34 -8.10
N VAL A 533 22.70 -0.72 -9.27
CA VAL A 533 23.15 -1.35 -10.50
C VAL A 533 24.27 -0.55 -11.14
N ARG A 534 25.18 -1.26 -11.82
CA ARG A 534 26.22 -0.64 -12.65
C ARG A 534 25.88 -0.83 -14.12
N VAL A 535 26.03 0.22 -14.91
CA VAL A 535 25.90 0.14 -16.37
C VAL A 535 27.07 -0.63 -16.96
N LEU A 536 26.82 -1.79 -17.56
CA LEU A 536 27.84 -2.58 -18.27
C LEU A 536 27.94 -2.22 -19.74
N ASN A 537 26.79 -1.99 -20.39
CA ASN A 537 26.74 -1.68 -21.81
C ASN A 537 25.48 -0.89 -22.15
N VAL A 538 25.61 0.07 -23.07
CA VAL A 538 24.51 0.88 -23.61
C VAL A 538 24.55 0.74 -25.13
N ASP A 539 23.58 0.01 -25.69
CA ASP A 539 23.40 -0.14 -27.13
C ASP A 539 22.37 0.91 -27.58
N ILE A 540 22.89 2.04 -28.06
CA ILE A 540 22.08 3.20 -28.49
C ILE A 540 21.16 2.84 -29.67
N PRO A 541 21.64 2.22 -30.76
CA PRO A 541 20.78 1.86 -31.89
C PRO A 541 19.61 0.95 -31.52
N ARG A 542 19.80 0.01 -30.58
CA ARG A 542 18.76 -0.94 -30.17
C ARG A 542 17.99 -0.53 -28.92
N LEU A 543 18.32 0.61 -28.31
CA LEU A 543 17.75 1.10 -27.05
C LEU A 543 17.82 0.05 -25.93
N ARG A 544 18.97 -0.63 -25.80
CA ARG A 544 19.18 -1.68 -24.79
C ARG A 544 20.24 -1.27 -23.78
N ILE A 545 19.96 -1.53 -22.51
CA ILE A 545 20.89 -1.29 -21.40
C ILE A 545 21.16 -2.62 -20.73
N THR A 546 22.43 -2.98 -20.59
CA THR A 546 22.85 -4.15 -19.81
C THR A 546 23.43 -3.68 -18.48
N LEU A 547 22.94 -4.26 -17.39
CA LEU A 547 23.25 -3.87 -16.03
C LEU A 547 23.94 -5.01 -15.27
N ASP A 548 24.84 -4.65 -14.36
CA ASP A 548 25.34 -5.54 -13.30
C ASP A 548 24.66 -5.19 -11.98
N LEU A 549 24.18 -6.19 -11.24
CA LEU A 549 23.68 -5.97 -9.89
C LEU A 549 24.88 -5.66 -8.99
N ILE A 550 24.80 -4.61 -8.17
CA ILE A 550 25.78 -4.38 -7.09
C ILE A 550 25.23 -4.97 -5.80
N ARG A 551 24.03 -4.52 -5.40
CA ARG A 551 23.31 -5.01 -4.21
C ARG A 551 21.81 -4.70 -4.30
N VAL A 552 21.05 -5.38 -3.47
CA VAL A 552 19.65 -5.06 -3.20
C VAL A 552 19.60 -4.04 -2.07
N LEU A 553 18.85 -2.96 -2.26
CA LEU A 553 18.72 -1.87 -1.30
C LEU A 553 17.64 -2.16 -0.24
#